data_AF-A0A4V1ZGS4-F1
#
_entry.id   AF-A0A4V1ZGS4-F1
#
_cell.length_a   1.000
_cell.length_b   1.000
_cell.length_c   1.000
_cell.angle_alpha   90.00
_cell.angle_beta   90.00
_cell.angle_gamma   90.00
#
_symmetry.space_group_name_H-M   'P 1'
#
loop_
_entity.id
_entity.type
_entity.pdbx_description
1 polymer ?
#
loop_
_entity_poly.entity_id
_entity_poly.type
_entity_poly.pdbx_seq_one_letter_code
_entity_poly.pdbx_strand_id
1 'polypeptide(L)'
;MSPRPAKAVRGRVGDDPAAALRTHLIEVAVALLGERPLAAITTREIARAAGVSDGVLYNYFTDKNELLLLALVRRFHPIVARSDTGLPQPGTGTVEANLCQYAEAALTLMVDAVPMASGLISDPVLFHRFLAAIHTEPIAATTMPVTGYLRGEQELGRIGDADIMAITTLLVGAMLSLTLGGLMRGLPTSELVAEIPPVIALITPALVPTGT
;
A
#
# COMPACT_ATOMS: atom_id res chain seq x y z
N MET A 1 14.91 -32.04 25.48
CA MET A 1 14.14 -32.61 24.35
C MET A 1 14.00 -31.52 23.30
N SER A 2 14.70 -31.65 22.17
CA SER A 2 14.62 -30.66 21.08
C SER A 2 13.27 -30.77 20.36
N PRO A 3 12.66 -29.66 19.90
CA PRO A 3 11.38 -29.71 19.21
C PRO A 3 11.54 -30.44 17.88
N ARG A 4 10.60 -31.34 17.55
CA ARG A 4 10.55 -31.98 16.23
C ARG A 4 10.34 -30.90 15.15
N PRO A 5 11.15 -30.86 14.08
CA PRO A 5 10.94 -29.90 13.01
C PRO A 5 9.58 -30.16 12.36
N ALA A 6 8.78 -29.11 12.24
CA ALA A 6 7.49 -29.16 11.57
C ALA A 6 7.67 -29.66 10.13
N LYS A 7 6.77 -30.55 9.69
CA LYS A 7 6.80 -31.16 8.34
C LYS A 7 6.76 -30.12 7.22
N ALA A 8 6.33 -28.89 7.52
CA ALA A 8 6.18 -27.75 6.61
C ALA A 8 7.50 -27.09 6.15
N VAL A 9 8.65 -27.34 6.80
CA VAL A 9 9.93 -26.64 6.50
C VAL A 9 10.94 -27.50 5.73
N ARG A 10 10.59 -28.75 5.38
CA ARG A 10 11.49 -29.63 4.63
C ARG A 10 11.52 -29.23 3.15
N GLY A 11 12.43 -28.33 2.75
CA GLY A 11 12.65 -28.08 1.32
C GLY A 11 13.68 -27.05 0.87
N ARG A 12 14.16 -26.11 1.70
CA ARG A 12 15.15 -25.11 1.25
C ARG A 12 16.50 -25.34 1.94
N VAL A 13 17.43 -25.94 1.19
CA VAL A 13 18.81 -26.17 1.63
C VAL A 13 19.49 -24.80 1.76
N GLY A 14 19.76 -24.35 3.00
CA GLY A 14 20.55 -23.14 3.28
C GLY A 14 19.92 -22.15 4.28
N ASP A 15 18.60 -22.20 4.52
CA ASP A 15 17.93 -21.26 5.42
C ASP A 15 17.92 -21.75 6.88
N ASP A 16 18.07 -20.84 7.84
CA ASP A 16 17.79 -21.10 9.26
C ASP A 16 16.36 -21.66 9.39
N PRO A 17 16.17 -22.90 9.91
CA PRO A 17 14.85 -23.51 10.05
C PRO A 17 13.85 -22.64 10.82
N ALA A 18 14.34 -21.82 11.76
CA ALA A 18 13.50 -20.88 12.50
C ALA A 18 13.01 -19.73 11.61
N ALA A 19 13.90 -19.12 10.82
CA ALA A 19 13.55 -18.08 9.86
C ALA A 19 12.59 -18.60 8.78
N ALA A 20 12.83 -19.82 8.26
CA ALA A 20 11.97 -20.44 7.27
C ALA A 20 10.55 -20.70 7.80
N LEU A 21 10.42 -21.16 9.06
CA LEU A 21 9.12 -21.34 9.69
C LEU A 21 8.40 -20.01 9.93
N ARG A 22 9.12 -18.99 10.38
CA ARG A 22 8.57 -17.63 10.56
C ARG A 22 7.99 -17.09 9.25
N THR A 23 8.73 -17.23 8.15
CA THR A 23 8.29 -16.84 6.80
C THR A 23 7.05 -17.61 6.36
N HIS A 24 7.01 -18.92 6.58
CA HIS A 24 5.86 -19.77 6.27
C HIS A 24 4.59 -19.33 7.03
N LEU A 25 4.72 -19.01 8.33
CA LEU A 25 3.60 -18.52 9.13
C LEU A 25 3.03 -17.19 8.60
N ILE A 26 3.91 -16.29 8.13
CA ILE A 26 3.50 -15.03 7.48
C ILE A 26 2.78 -15.31 6.16
N GLU A 27 3.28 -16.22 5.33
CA GLU A 27 2.68 -16.57 4.04
C GLU A 27 1.28 -17.18 4.20
N VAL A 28 1.10 -18.05 5.20
CA VAL A 28 -0.21 -18.60 5.56
C VAL A 28 -1.17 -17.49 6.02
N ALA A 29 -0.69 -16.55 6.84
CA ALA A 29 -1.49 -15.42 7.27
C ALA A 29 -1.87 -14.49 6.10
N VAL A 30 -0.98 -14.27 5.13
CA VAL A 30 -1.26 -13.51 3.89
C VAL A 30 -2.40 -14.17 3.11
N ALA A 31 -2.35 -15.49 2.93
CA ALA A 31 -3.41 -16.23 2.23
C ALA A 31 -4.76 -16.09 2.94
N LEU A 32 -4.79 -16.24 4.26
CA LEU A 32 -6.02 -16.09 5.06
C LEU A 32 -6.62 -14.68 4.97
N LEU A 33 -5.79 -13.63 4.94
CA LEU A 33 -6.23 -12.25 4.76
C LEU A 33 -6.84 -11.99 3.37
N GLY A 34 -6.50 -12.80 2.37
CA GLY A 34 -7.10 -12.74 1.03
C GLY A 34 -8.53 -13.27 0.98
N GLU A 35 -8.89 -14.17 1.90
CA GLU A 35 -10.17 -14.88 1.90
C GLU A 35 -11.15 -14.36 2.96
N ARG A 36 -10.63 -13.78 4.05
CA ARG A 36 -11.43 -13.50 5.26
C ARG A 36 -11.12 -12.14 5.86
N PRO A 37 -12.10 -11.49 6.51
CA PRO A 37 -11.88 -10.26 7.27
C PRO A 37 -10.83 -10.48 8.38
N LEU A 38 -9.99 -9.46 8.61
CA LEU A 38 -8.92 -9.49 9.61
C LEU A 38 -9.39 -9.93 11.01
N ALA A 39 -10.55 -9.43 11.44
CA ALA A 39 -11.12 -9.75 12.75
C ALA A 39 -11.49 -11.24 12.91
N ALA A 40 -11.78 -11.93 11.81
CA ALA A 40 -12.20 -13.33 11.81
C ALA A 40 -11.03 -14.34 11.85
N ILE A 41 -9.79 -13.89 11.68
CA ILE A 41 -8.60 -14.75 11.65
C ILE A 41 -8.09 -14.99 13.07
N THR A 42 -7.97 -16.24 13.49
CA THR A 42 -7.46 -16.62 14.83
C THR A 42 -6.07 -17.28 14.76
N THR A 43 -5.32 -17.25 15.86
CA THR A 43 -4.01 -17.93 15.96
C THR A 43 -4.11 -19.43 15.71
N ARG A 44 -5.18 -20.06 16.20
CA ARG A 44 -5.48 -21.49 15.99
C ARG A 44 -5.74 -21.82 14.53
N GLU A 45 -6.43 -20.95 13.80
CA GLU A 45 -6.64 -21.15 12.36
C GLU A 45 -5.36 -21.01 11.57
N ILE A 46 -4.51 -20.03 11.91
CA ILE A 46 -3.20 -19.86 11.29
C ILE A 46 -2.33 -21.10 11.56
N ALA A 47 -2.25 -21.56 12.81
CA ALA A 47 -1.47 -22.74 13.18
C ALA A 47 -1.94 -23.99 12.42
N ARG A 48 -3.27 -24.21 12.38
CA ARG A 48 -3.89 -25.30 11.63
C ARG A 48 -3.56 -25.23 10.14
N ALA A 49 -3.71 -24.06 9.52
CA ALA A 49 -3.42 -23.86 8.10
C ALA A 49 -1.92 -24.02 7.80
N ALA A 50 -1.05 -23.65 8.74
CA ALA A 50 0.40 -23.83 8.63
C ALA A 50 0.87 -25.26 8.94
N GLY A 51 0.00 -26.13 9.47
CA GLY A 51 0.34 -27.50 9.85
C GLY A 51 1.24 -27.60 11.10
N VAL A 52 1.10 -26.66 12.02
CA VAL A 52 1.86 -26.59 13.29
C VAL A 52 0.92 -26.59 14.50
N SER A 53 1.47 -26.80 15.70
CA SER A 53 0.69 -26.63 16.93
C SER A 53 0.52 -25.15 17.27
N ASP A 54 -0.61 -24.79 17.90
CA ASP A 54 -0.95 -23.41 18.27
C ASP A 54 0.16 -22.72 19.07
N GLY A 55 0.86 -23.47 19.93
CA GLY A 55 1.97 -22.98 20.76
C GLY A 55 3.18 -22.48 19.96
N VAL A 56 3.35 -22.90 18.71
CA VAL A 56 4.51 -22.53 17.88
C VAL A 56 4.53 -21.04 17.58
N LEU A 57 3.36 -20.40 17.41
CA LEU A 57 3.29 -18.98 17.05
C LEU A 57 3.94 -18.08 18.11
N TYR A 58 3.78 -18.43 19.39
CA TYR A 58 4.33 -17.67 20.52
C TYR A 58 5.86 -17.73 20.63
N ASN A 59 6.52 -18.62 19.86
CA ASN A 59 7.98 -18.64 19.77
C ASN A 59 8.53 -17.63 18.75
N TYR A 60 7.69 -17.13 17.84
CA TYR A 60 8.12 -16.31 16.70
C TYR A 60 7.50 -14.91 16.68
N PHE A 61 6.36 -14.73 17.36
CA PHE A 61 5.61 -13.49 17.39
C PHE A 61 5.19 -13.19 18.82
N THR A 62 5.32 -11.93 19.21
CA THR A 62 4.94 -11.40 20.52
C THR A 62 3.44 -11.55 20.75
N ASP A 63 2.65 -11.28 19.69
CA ASP A 63 1.20 -11.41 19.71
C ASP A 63 0.65 -11.74 18.30
N LYS A 64 -0.65 -12.03 18.22
CA LYS A 64 -1.36 -12.26 16.95
C LYS A 64 -1.24 -11.05 16.00
N ASN A 65 -1.26 -9.84 16.57
CA ASN A 65 -1.27 -8.60 15.81
C ASN A 65 0.08 -8.35 15.12
N GLU A 66 1.21 -8.79 15.68
CA GLU A 66 2.52 -8.74 15.05
C GLU A 66 2.55 -9.61 13.78
N LEU A 67 2.05 -10.84 13.85
CA LEU A 67 1.96 -11.72 12.69
C LEU A 67 1.03 -11.13 11.61
N LEU A 68 -0.15 -10.66 12.00
CA LEU A 68 -1.09 -10.05 11.05
C LEU A 68 -0.53 -8.75 10.44
N LEU A 69 0.17 -7.94 11.23
CA LEU A 69 0.84 -6.73 10.75
C LEU A 69 1.87 -7.06 9.66
N LEU A 70 2.73 -8.06 9.90
CA LEU A 70 3.71 -8.51 8.91
C LEU A 70 3.05 -9.05 7.64
N ALA A 71 1.95 -9.79 7.79
CA ALA A 71 1.18 -10.29 6.66
C ALA A 71 0.51 -9.15 5.86
N LEU A 72 -0.05 -8.14 6.55
CA LEU A 72 -0.63 -6.95 5.92
C LEU A 72 0.42 -6.15 5.14
N VAL A 73 1.59 -5.88 5.74
CA VAL A 73 2.71 -5.20 5.06
C VAL A 73 3.15 -5.99 3.83
N ARG A 74 3.27 -7.32 3.95
CA ARG A 74 3.65 -8.19 2.82
C ARG A 74 2.62 -8.18 1.69
N ARG A 75 1.33 -8.08 2.02
CA ARG A 75 0.25 -7.94 1.04
C ARG A 75 0.22 -6.53 0.41
N PHE A 76 0.58 -5.50 1.16
CA PHE A 76 0.66 -4.13 0.70
C PHE A 76 1.79 -3.89 -0.30
N HIS A 77 2.93 -4.57 -0.14
CA HIS A 77 4.10 -4.39 -1.00
C HIS A 77 3.82 -4.51 -2.51
N PRO A 78 3.23 -5.60 -3.03
CA PRO A 78 2.92 -5.70 -4.46
C PRO A 78 1.85 -4.70 -4.91
N ILE A 79 1.08 -4.10 -3.99
CA ILE A 79 0.12 -3.04 -4.27
C ILE A 79 0.83 -1.73 -4.61
N VAL A 80 1.85 -1.36 -3.84
CA VAL A 80 2.67 -0.19 -4.13
C VAL A 80 3.55 -0.40 -5.37
N ALA A 81 4.20 -1.55 -5.49
CA ALA A 81 5.11 -1.81 -6.60
C ALA A 81 4.45 -1.69 -7.99
N ARG A 82 3.18 -2.10 -8.10
CA ARG A 82 2.45 -1.99 -9.37
C ARG A 82 1.97 -0.57 -9.67
N SER A 83 1.64 0.23 -8.65
CA SER A 83 1.19 1.61 -8.87
C SER A 83 2.34 2.51 -9.35
N ASP A 84 3.56 2.21 -8.92
CA ASP A 84 4.72 3.06 -9.22
C ASP A 84 5.37 2.74 -10.57
N THR A 85 4.94 1.68 -11.25
CA THR A 85 5.55 1.21 -12.49
C THR A 85 5.18 2.12 -13.66
N GLY A 86 6.20 2.63 -14.37
CA GLY A 86 6.01 3.38 -15.63
C GLY A 86 5.59 4.83 -15.46
N LEU A 87 5.70 5.40 -14.25
CA LEU A 87 5.38 6.80 -14.01
C LEU A 87 6.32 7.76 -14.80
N PRO A 88 5.78 8.85 -15.36
CA PRO A 88 6.54 9.77 -16.20
C PRO A 88 7.60 10.53 -15.41
N GLN A 89 8.71 10.87 -16.06
CA GLN A 89 9.78 11.66 -15.44
C GLN A 89 9.55 13.15 -15.63
N PRO A 90 10.08 14.01 -14.74
CA PRO A 90 10.09 15.46 -14.97
C PRO A 90 10.68 15.82 -16.33
N GLY A 91 10.07 16.81 -17.00
CA GLY A 91 10.48 17.29 -18.32
C GLY A 91 9.94 16.47 -19.49
N THR A 92 9.22 15.37 -19.25
CA THR A 92 8.55 14.58 -20.30
C THR A 92 7.09 15.00 -20.47
N GLY A 93 6.50 14.80 -21.65
CA GLY A 93 5.09 15.08 -21.90
C GLY A 93 4.63 16.48 -21.49
N THR A 94 3.31 16.64 -21.29
CA THR A 94 2.74 17.84 -20.66
C THR A 94 2.53 17.60 -19.17
N VAL A 95 2.57 18.66 -18.36
CA VAL A 95 2.36 18.56 -16.90
C VAL A 95 1.01 17.92 -16.59
N GLU A 96 -0.05 18.36 -17.29
CA GLU A 96 -1.41 17.85 -17.16
C GLU A 96 -1.50 16.34 -17.47
N ALA A 97 -0.96 15.88 -18.61
CA ALA A 97 -1.02 14.48 -18.99
C ALA A 97 -0.25 13.57 -18.02
N ASN A 98 0.86 14.05 -17.49
CA ASN A 98 1.63 13.32 -16.48
C ASN A 98 0.88 13.27 -15.15
N LEU A 99 0.24 14.37 -14.72
CA LEU A 99 -0.57 14.38 -13.50
C LEU A 99 -1.76 13.43 -13.59
N CYS A 100 -2.38 13.27 -14.77
CA CYS A 100 -3.39 12.24 -14.98
C CYS A 100 -2.83 10.83 -14.71
N GLN A 101 -1.62 10.51 -15.18
CA GLN A 101 -0.98 9.21 -14.94
C GLN A 101 -0.66 9.00 -13.45
N TYR A 102 -0.15 10.02 -12.77
CA TYR A 102 0.08 9.96 -11.31
C TYR A 102 -1.22 9.79 -10.52
N ALA A 103 -2.30 10.46 -10.94
CA ALA A 103 -3.61 10.33 -10.32
C ALA A 103 -4.20 8.93 -10.54
N GLU A 104 -4.06 8.36 -11.73
CA GLU A 104 -4.53 7.01 -12.05
C GLU A 104 -3.78 5.94 -11.24
N ALA A 105 -2.45 6.09 -11.11
CA ALA A 105 -1.63 5.24 -10.26
C ALA A 105 -2.07 5.32 -8.79
N ALA A 106 -2.29 6.53 -8.27
CA ALA A 106 -2.75 6.75 -6.90
C ALA A 106 -4.16 6.18 -6.67
N LEU A 107 -5.08 6.36 -7.62
CA LEU A 107 -6.44 5.82 -7.56
C LEU A 107 -6.42 4.29 -7.57
N THR A 108 -5.65 3.68 -8.46
CA THR A 108 -5.51 2.22 -8.55
C THR A 108 -4.92 1.64 -7.26
N LEU A 109 -3.89 2.29 -6.71
CA LEU A 109 -3.33 1.95 -5.40
C LEU A 109 -4.43 1.95 -4.33
N MET A 110 -5.23 3.03 -4.25
CA MET A 110 -6.28 3.19 -3.25
C MET A 110 -7.42 2.19 -3.41
N VAL A 111 -7.87 1.92 -4.63
CA VAL A 111 -8.92 0.93 -4.92
C VAL A 111 -8.56 -0.44 -4.34
N ASP A 112 -7.30 -0.83 -4.43
CA ASP A 112 -6.83 -2.12 -3.94
C ASP A 112 -6.43 -2.11 -2.45
N ALA A 113 -5.91 -0.98 -1.96
CA ALA A 113 -5.43 -0.83 -0.58
C ALA A 113 -6.55 -0.56 0.42
N VAL A 114 -7.57 0.23 0.06
CA VAL A 114 -8.67 0.62 0.96
C VAL A 114 -9.43 -0.62 1.49
N PRO A 115 -9.82 -1.60 0.66
CA PRO A 115 -10.45 -2.83 1.16
C PRO A 115 -9.55 -3.61 2.12
N MET A 116 -8.24 -3.63 1.88
CA MET A 116 -7.27 -4.27 2.79
C MET A 116 -7.22 -3.57 4.15
N ALA A 117 -7.30 -2.22 4.16
CA ALA A 117 -7.29 -1.41 5.37
C ALA A 117 -8.65 -1.35 6.09
N SER A 118 -9.75 -1.76 5.46
CA SER A 118 -11.09 -1.69 6.06
C SER A 118 -11.19 -2.40 7.42
N GLY A 119 -10.54 -3.57 7.56
CA GLY A 119 -10.47 -4.31 8.82
C GLY A 119 -9.60 -3.63 9.89
N LEU A 120 -8.70 -2.74 9.49
CA LEU A 120 -7.86 -1.94 10.40
C LEU A 120 -8.60 -0.75 10.98
N ILE A 121 -9.62 -0.21 10.29
CA ILE A 121 -10.41 0.93 10.79
C ILE A 121 -11.06 0.59 12.15
N SER A 122 -11.45 -0.67 12.35
CA SER A 122 -12.03 -1.17 13.60
C SER A 122 -11.00 -1.43 14.72
N ASP A 123 -9.70 -1.38 14.43
CA ASP A 123 -8.59 -1.54 15.40
C ASP A 123 -7.58 -0.38 15.24
N PRO A 124 -7.82 0.76 15.90
CA PRO A 124 -6.97 1.94 15.75
C PRO A 124 -5.51 1.68 16.10
N VAL A 125 -5.22 0.82 17.07
CA VAL A 125 -3.83 0.51 17.48
C VAL A 125 -3.12 -0.25 16.38
N LEU A 126 -3.75 -1.28 15.81
CA LEU A 126 -3.19 -2.03 14.70
C LEU A 126 -3.05 -1.17 13.44
N PHE A 127 -3.99 -0.25 13.19
CA PHE A 127 -3.91 0.71 12.09
C PHE A 127 -2.68 1.62 12.22
N HIS A 128 -2.42 2.20 13.39
CA HIS A 128 -1.23 3.02 13.60
C HIS A 128 0.06 2.22 13.44
N ARG A 129 0.11 0.97 13.95
CA ARG A 129 1.25 0.08 13.74
C ARG A 129 1.47 -0.24 12.25
N PHE A 130 0.40 -0.43 11.49
CA PHE A 130 0.44 -0.63 10.05
C PHE A 130 0.98 0.58 9.31
N LEU A 131 0.43 1.78 9.56
CA LEU A 131 0.93 3.03 8.98
C LEU A 131 2.41 3.26 9.31
N ALA A 132 2.80 3.05 10.57
CA ALA A 132 4.20 3.16 10.96
C ALA A 132 5.09 2.16 10.20
N ALA A 133 4.67 0.89 10.10
CA ALA A 133 5.44 -0.16 9.46
C ALA A 133 5.64 0.09 7.95
N ILE A 134 4.60 0.54 7.24
CA ILE A 134 4.74 0.84 5.80
C ILE A 134 5.66 2.03 5.57
N HIS A 135 5.68 3.03 6.46
CA HIS A 135 6.57 4.20 6.35
C HIS A 135 8.01 3.96 6.80
N THR A 136 8.27 3.01 7.71
CA THR A 136 9.63 2.69 8.19
C THR A 136 10.40 1.74 7.29
N GLU A 137 9.70 0.89 6.53
CA GLU A 137 10.32 0.07 5.50
C GLU A 137 10.67 0.96 4.28
N PRO A 138 11.78 0.71 3.53
CA PRO A 138 12.15 1.48 2.32
C PRO A 138 11.07 1.51 1.21
N ILE A 139 9.99 0.78 1.42
CA ILE A 139 8.89 0.49 0.51
C ILE A 139 7.86 1.64 0.49
N ALA A 140 7.68 2.41 1.57
CA ALA A 140 6.86 3.64 1.58
C ALA A 140 7.56 4.87 2.21
N ALA A 141 8.88 4.79 2.40
CA ALA A 141 9.72 5.97 2.68
C ALA A 141 9.78 6.96 1.50
N THR A 142 9.27 6.55 0.32
CA THR A 142 9.08 7.41 -0.83
C THR A 142 7.86 8.30 -0.58
N THR A 143 8.14 9.58 -0.32
CA THR A 143 7.29 10.72 -0.70
C THR A 143 6.37 10.34 -1.87
N MET A 144 5.05 10.57 -1.75
CA MET A 144 4.07 10.32 -2.84
C MET A 144 4.74 10.62 -4.19
N PRO A 145 4.87 9.67 -5.14
CA PRO A 145 5.73 9.84 -6.32
C PRO A 145 5.49 11.15 -7.08
N VAL A 146 4.25 11.63 -7.07
CA VAL A 146 3.84 12.90 -7.66
C VAL A 146 4.52 14.13 -7.04
N THR A 147 4.86 14.11 -5.74
CA THR A 147 5.57 15.21 -5.06
C THR A 147 7.00 15.35 -5.60
N GLY A 148 7.69 14.22 -5.82
CA GLY A 148 9.02 14.22 -6.44
C GLY A 148 8.97 14.73 -7.88
N TYR A 149 7.94 14.32 -8.62
CA TYR A 149 7.68 14.80 -9.97
C TYR A 149 7.43 16.32 -10.02
N LEU A 150 6.50 16.82 -9.20
CA LEU A 150 6.18 18.25 -9.11
C LEU A 150 7.43 19.08 -8.75
N ARG A 151 8.27 18.59 -7.83
CA ARG A 151 9.54 19.25 -7.51
C ARG A 151 10.47 19.32 -8.72
N GLY A 152 10.63 18.22 -9.45
CA GLY A 152 11.43 18.21 -10.67
C GLY A 152 10.89 19.14 -11.76
N GLU A 153 9.57 19.21 -11.94
CA GLU A 153 8.94 20.14 -12.87
C GLU A 153 9.17 21.61 -12.46
N GLN A 154 9.19 21.90 -11.15
CA GLN A 154 9.48 23.23 -10.61
C GLN A 154 10.94 23.61 -10.84
N GLU A 155 11.88 22.70 -10.59
CA GLU A 155 13.31 22.87 -10.87
C GLU A 155 13.59 23.13 -12.36
N LEU A 156 12.78 22.54 -13.25
CA LEU A 156 12.83 22.76 -14.70
C LEU A 156 12.13 24.06 -15.15
N GLY A 157 11.49 24.79 -14.24
CA GLY A 157 10.71 26.00 -14.55
C GLY A 157 9.44 25.74 -15.37
N ARG A 158 8.98 24.49 -15.44
CA ARG A 158 7.76 24.09 -16.16
C ARG A 158 6.49 24.35 -15.34
N ILE A 159 6.63 24.44 -14.01
CA ILE A 159 5.59 24.93 -13.10
C ILE A 159 6.12 26.10 -12.26
N GLY A 160 5.21 26.97 -11.79
CA GLY A 160 5.53 28.14 -10.96
C GLY A 160 5.98 27.83 -9.54
N ASP A 161 5.97 28.83 -8.67
CA ASP A 161 6.33 28.73 -7.24
C ASP A 161 5.23 28.10 -6.35
N ALA A 162 4.33 27.32 -6.95
CA ALA A 162 3.19 26.73 -6.28
C ALA A 162 3.59 25.81 -5.12
N ASP A 163 2.76 25.77 -4.07
CA ASP A 163 2.97 24.90 -2.93
C ASP A 163 2.75 23.43 -3.32
N ILE A 164 3.86 22.72 -3.57
CA ILE A 164 3.88 21.31 -3.96
C ILE A 164 3.13 20.42 -2.96
N MET A 165 3.23 20.73 -1.66
CA MET A 165 2.55 19.92 -0.64
C MET A 165 1.05 20.13 -0.69
N ALA A 166 0.59 21.37 -0.85
CA ALA A 166 -0.83 21.67 -1.04
C ALA A 166 -1.40 20.96 -2.28
N ILE A 167 -0.69 21.02 -3.41
CA ILE A 167 -1.07 20.33 -4.66
C ILE A 167 -1.13 18.82 -4.45
N THR A 168 -0.10 18.25 -3.81
CA THR A 168 -0.06 16.82 -3.49
C THR A 168 -1.25 16.43 -2.62
N THR A 169 -1.53 17.20 -1.56
CA THR A 169 -2.66 16.95 -0.66
C THR A 169 -4.00 17.01 -1.39
N LEU A 170 -4.21 17.98 -2.27
CA LEU A 170 -5.43 18.09 -3.07
C LEU A 170 -5.59 16.91 -4.02
N LEU A 171 -4.53 16.53 -4.72
CA LEU A 171 -4.56 15.42 -5.67
C LEU A 171 -4.86 14.09 -4.98
N VAL A 172 -4.10 13.78 -3.92
CA VAL A 172 -4.28 12.55 -3.13
C VAL A 172 -5.66 12.53 -2.47
N GLY A 173 -6.11 13.67 -1.93
CA GLY A 173 -7.44 13.81 -1.32
C GLY A 173 -8.57 13.59 -2.33
N ALA A 174 -8.44 14.11 -3.55
CA ALA A 174 -9.41 13.90 -4.61
C ALA A 174 -9.48 12.42 -5.02
N MET A 175 -8.34 11.75 -5.20
CA MET A 175 -8.31 10.32 -5.53
C MET A 175 -8.91 9.45 -4.42
N LEU A 176 -8.67 9.80 -3.15
CA LEU A 176 -9.28 9.12 -2.00
C LEU A 176 -10.81 9.32 -2.00
N SER A 177 -11.27 10.54 -2.27
CA SER A 177 -12.70 10.86 -2.35
C SER A 177 -13.39 10.08 -3.47
N LEU A 178 -12.82 10.04 -4.68
CA LEU A 178 -13.32 9.26 -5.80
C LEU A 178 -13.35 7.75 -5.46
N THR A 179 -12.29 7.24 -4.85
CA THR A 179 -12.20 5.82 -4.44
C THR A 179 -13.30 5.46 -3.44
N LEU A 180 -13.47 6.24 -2.37
CA LEU A 180 -14.50 5.98 -1.37
C LEU A 180 -15.90 6.11 -1.96
N GLY A 181 -16.15 7.15 -2.76
CA GLY A 181 -17.41 7.34 -3.46
C GLY A 181 -17.73 6.22 -4.45
N GLY A 182 -16.73 5.69 -5.14
CA GLY A 182 -16.84 4.53 -6.02
C GLY A 182 -17.14 3.24 -5.26
N LEU A 183 -16.41 2.98 -4.18
CA LEU A 183 -16.60 1.81 -3.32
C LEU A 183 -18.02 1.75 -2.74
N MET A 184 -18.53 2.88 -2.24
CA MET A 184 -19.89 2.95 -1.68
C MET A 184 -20.98 2.72 -2.73
N ARG A 185 -20.72 3.09 -3.99
CA ARG A 185 -21.66 2.94 -5.11
C ARG A 185 -21.46 1.66 -5.92
N GLY A 186 -20.41 0.90 -5.65
CA GLY A 186 -20.04 -0.29 -6.42
C GLY A 186 -19.61 0.01 -7.86
N LEU A 187 -18.99 1.16 -8.10
CA LEU A 187 -18.55 1.56 -9.45
C LEU A 187 -17.25 0.83 -9.85
N PRO A 188 -17.10 0.46 -11.13
CA PRO A 188 -15.86 -0.08 -11.64
C PRO A 188 -14.75 0.98 -11.67
N THR A 189 -13.49 0.56 -11.50
CA THR A 189 -12.32 1.46 -11.51
C THR A 189 -12.24 2.32 -12.76
N SER A 190 -12.65 1.80 -13.93
CA SER A 190 -12.66 2.55 -15.19
C SER A 190 -13.55 3.79 -15.16
N GLU A 191 -14.68 3.74 -14.45
CA GLU A 191 -15.55 4.91 -14.28
C GLU A 191 -14.90 5.94 -13.37
N LEU A 192 -14.17 5.51 -12.34
CA LEU A 192 -13.45 6.43 -11.45
C LEU A 192 -12.27 7.09 -12.16
N VAL A 193 -11.57 6.36 -13.03
CA VAL A 193 -10.47 6.90 -13.86
C VAL A 193 -10.99 7.97 -14.83
N ALA A 194 -12.21 7.84 -15.34
CA ALA A 194 -12.81 8.84 -16.22
C ALA A 194 -13.03 10.20 -15.53
N GLU A 195 -13.08 10.24 -14.20
CA GLU A 195 -13.23 11.46 -13.39
C GLU A 195 -11.89 12.19 -13.15
N ILE A 196 -10.75 11.61 -13.54
CA ILE A 196 -9.43 12.20 -13.30
C ILE A 196 -9.20 13.49 -14.12
N PRO A 197 -9.39 13.52 -15.45
CA PRO A 197 -9.09 14.70 -16.24
C PRO A 197 -9.75 16.01 -15.77
N PRO A 198 -11.05 16.05 -15.42
CA PRO A 198 -11.65 17.31 -14.92
C PRO A 198 -11.07 17.75 -13.56
N VAL A 199 -10.66 16.82 -12.70
CA VAL A 199 -9.96 17.14 -11.44
C VAL A 199 -8.60 17.78 -11.72
N ILE A 200 -7.81 17.21 -12.65
CA ILE A 200 -6.50 17.77 -13.01
C ILE A 200 -6.66 19.15 -13.64
N ALA A 201 -7.61 19.33 -14.56
CA ALA A 201 -7.85 20.60 -15.22
C ALA A 201 -8.15 21.76 -14.25
N LEU A 202 -8.73 21.48 -13.07
CA LEU A 202 -8.94 22.48 -12.01
C LEU A 202 -7.66 22.88 -11.28
N ILE A 203 -6.66 22.01 -11.21
CA ILE A 203 -5.39 22.25 -10.52
C ILE A 203 -4.37 22.90 -11.47
N THR A 204 -4.41 22.58 -12.77
CA THR A 204 -3.47 23.07 -13.79
C THR A 204 -3.22 24.59 -13.77
N PRO A 205 -4.23 25.48 -13.61
CA PRO A 205 -4.01 26.92 -13.56
C PRO A 205 -3.12 27.37 -12.40
N ALA A 206 -3.17 26.66 -11.26
CA ALA A 206 -2.34 26.96 -10.09
C ALA A 206 -0.87 26.54 -10.29
N LEU A 207 -0.57 25.75 -11.33
CA LEU A 207 0.78 25.29 -11.65
C LEU A 207 1.48 26.19 -12.67
N VAL A 208 0.76 27.06 -13.36
CA VAL A 208 1.34 27.92 -14.39
C VAL A 208 2.34 28.89 -13.74
N PRO A 209 3.55 29.05 -14.30
CA PRO A 209 4.48 30.08 -13.83
C PRO A 209 3.80 31.47 -13.86
N THR A 210 3.70 32.12 -12.72
CA THR A 210 3.33 33.53 -12.63
C THR A 210 4.40 34.32 -13.37
N GLY A 211 4.03 34.93 -14.49
CA GLY A 211 4.96 35.63 -15.37
C GLY A 211 5.81 36.67 -14.62
N THR A 212 7.11 36.62 -14.89
CA THR A 212 8.13 37.65 -14.60
C THR A 212 7.80 39.00 -15.20
#